data_AF-A0A259CTU6-F1
#
_entry.id   AF-A0A259CTU6-F1
#
_cell.length_a   1.000
_cell.length_b   1.000
_cell.length_c   1.000
_cell.angle_alpha   90.00
_cell.angle_beta   90.00
_cell.angle_gamma   90.00
#
_symmetry.space_group_name_H-M   'P 1'
#
loop_
_entity.id
_entity.type
_entity.pdbx_description
1 polymer ?
#
loop_
_entity_poly.entity_id
_entity_poly.type
_entity_poly.pdbx_seq_one_letter_code
_entity_poly.pdbx_strand_id
1 'polypeptide(L)'
;ASFTFWGWQAVIVAAAISLPLGYTQGKEYAELEWPIDILIAIVWISYAIVFFGTIAQRKVKHIYVANWFYGAFILAVALLHIVNSAAIPAGYMKSYSAYAGVQDAMVQWWYGHNAVGFFLTAGFLGMMYYFVPKQAERPVYSYSLSIVHFWALIFTYMWAGPHHLHYTALPDWTQSLGMVFSLILLAPSWGGMINGIMTLSGAWHKLRTDPILRFLIVSLSFYGMSTFEGPMMAIKTVNALSHYTDWTVGHVHSGALGWVGLISMGSLYYMIPRLFGQKQMFSIKAIELHFWLATIGIVLYISALWISGVMEGLMWRAMNADGTLAYTFVESVKAKFPYYFTRLLGGALYLSGMLVMTWNVYKTAINGKATVVQIPQVVAHA
;
A
#
# COMPACT_ATOMS: atom_id res chain seq x y z
N ALA A 1 18.21 -14.49 5.15
CA ALA A 1 18.25 -13.02 5.28
C ALA A 1 19.12 -12.36 4.21
N SER A 2 20.41 -12.69 4.05
CA SER A 2 21.23 -12.08 2.98
C SER A 2 20.76 -12.47 1.57
N PHE A 3 20.37 -13.75 1.37
CA PHE A 3 19.80 -14.19 0.10
C PHE A 3 18.53 -13.42 -0.26
N THR A 4 17.61 -13.22 0.70
CA THR A 4 16.37 -12.48 0.47
C THR A 4 16.63 -11.02 0.11
N PHE A 5 17.61 -10.39 0.75
CA PHE A 5 18.03 -9.03 0.43
C PHE A 5 18.57 -8.94 -1.01
N TRP A 6 19.64 -9.66 -1.34
CA TRP A 6 20.27 -9.57 -2.66
C TRP A 6 19.39 -10.09 -3.79
N GLY A 7 18.59 -11.13 -3.52
CA GLY A 7 17.59 -11.63 -4.46
C GLY A 7 16.54 -10.58 -4.79
N TRP A 8 16.03 -9.86 -3.79
CA TRP A 8 15.07 -8.77 -4.03
C TRP A 8 15.72 -7.58 -4.77
N GLN A 9 16.97 -7.24 -4.46
CA GLN A 9 17.71 -6.23 -5.25
C GLN A 9 17.86 -6.67 -6.71
N ALA A 10 18.13 -7.95 -6.97
CA ALA A 10 18.22 -8.49 -8.33
C ALA A 10 16.87 -8.40 -9.06
N VAL A 11 15.74 -8.68 -8.38
CA VAL A 11 14.39 -8.48 -8.94
C VAL A 11 14.16 -7.02 -9.35
N ILE A 12 14.48 -6.07 -8.47
CA ILE A 12 14.29 -4.63 -8.76
C ILE A 12 15.15 -4.19 -9.95
N VAL A 13 16.42 -4.61 -10.00
CA VAL A 13 17.31 -4.31 -11.12
C VAL A 13 16.80 -4.95 -12.41
N ALA A 14 16.34 -6.21 -12.35
CA ALA A 14 15.76 -6.89 -13.51
C ALA A 14 14.53 -6.13 -14.03
N ALA A 15 13.63 -5.68 -13.15
CA ALA A 15 12.48 -4.86 -13.52
C ALA A 15 12.86 -3.52 -14.17
N ALA A 16 13.83 -2.82 -13.58
CA ALA A 16 14.33 -1.54 -14.09
C ALA A 16 14.96 -1.65 -15.49
N ILE A 17 15.47 -2.83 -15.85
CA ILE A 17 16.03 -3.12 -17.18
C ILE A 17 14.94 -3.66 -18.12
N SER A 18 14.13 -4.62 -17.68
CA SER A 18 13.23 -5.38 -18.55
C SER A 18 12.04 -4.55 -19.02
N LEU A 19 11.46 -3.73 -18.16
CA LEU A 19 10.26 -2.95 -18.48
C LEU A 19 10.54 -1.88 -19.56
N PRO A 20 11.61 -1.07 -19.50
CA PRO A 20 11.95 -0.15 -20.58
C PRO A 20 12.32 -0.83 -21.91
N LEU A 21 12.82 -2.08 -21.86
CA LEU A 21 13.06 -2.88 -23.06
C LEU A 21 11.77 -3.46 -23.68
N GLY A 22 10.61 -3.24 -23.05
CA GLY A 22 9.31 -3.68 -23.54
C GLY A 22 8.93 -5.10 -23.13
N TYR A 23 9.68 -5.74 -22.23
CA TYR A 23 9.33 -7.06 -21.70
C TYR A 23 8.28 -6.91 -20.62
N THR A 24 7.02 -7.12 -21.01
CA THR A 24 5.88 -7.06 -20.09
C THR A 24 4.81 -8.10 -20.44
N GLN A 25 4.20 -8.67 -19.39
CA GLN A 25 3.00 -9.48 -19.50
C GLN A 25 1.74 -8.64 -19.80
N GLY A 26 1.78 -7.32 -19.60
CA GLY A 26 0.61 -6.44 -19.74
C GLY A 26 -0.41 -6.56 -18.60
N LYS A 27 -0.06 -7.26 -17.52
CA LYS A 27 -0.85 -7.42 -16.31
C LYS A 27 -0.41 -6.42 -15.25
N GLU A 28 -1.33 -5.59 -14.76
CA GLU A 28 -1.02 -4.59 -13.72
C GLU A 28 -0.47 -5.26 -12.44
N TYR A 29 0.62 -4.69 -11.91
CA TYR A 29 1.37 -5.20 -10.75
C TYR A 29 1.97 -6.61 -10.94
N ALA A 30 1.90 -7.19 -12.13
CA ALA A 30 2.46 -8.49 -12.52
C ALA A 30 3.11 -8.40 -13.91
N GLU A 31 3.76 -7.26 -14.18
CA GLU A 31 4.27 -6.94 -15.50
C GLU A 31 5.50 -7.77 -15.88
N LEU A 32 6.28 -8.23 -14.91
CA LEU A 32 7.57 -8.87 -15.14
C LEU A 32 7.40 -10.24 -15.79
N GLU A 33 8.27 -10.57 -16.75
CA GLU A 33 8.17 -11.84 -17.49
C GLU A 33 8.59 -13.06 -16.65
N TRP A 34 8.16 -14.24 -17.10
CA TRP A 34 8.21 -15.50 -16.33
C TRP A 34 9.55 -15.85 -15.65
N PRO A 35 10.76 -15.54 -16.18
CA PRO A 35 12.00 -15.84 -15.43
C PRO A 35 12.11 -15.03 -14.15
N ILE A 36 11.64 -13.78 -14.18
CA ILE A 36 11.66 -12.88 -13.03
C ILE A 36 10.56 -13.29 -12.04
N ASP A 37 9.41 -13.76 -12.52
CA ASP A 37 8.37 -14.32 -11.64
C ASP A 37 8.86 -15.53 -10.84
N ILE A 38 9.63 -16.42 -11.46
CA ILE A 38 10.27 -17.54 -10.77
C ILE A 38 11.27 -17.03 -9.72
N LEU A 39 12.10 -16.05 -10.07
CA LEU A 39 13.04 -15.44 -9.14
C LEU A 39 12.30 -14.84 -7.92
N ILE A 40 11.22 -14.09 -8.16
CA ILE A 40 10.36 -13.54 -7.10
C ILE A 40 9.85 -14.66 -6.21
N ALA A 41 9.29 -15.73 -6.77
CA ALA A 41 8.77 -16.86 -6.01
C ALA A 41 9.84 -17.48 -5.10
N ILE A 42 11.05 -17.74 -5.63
CA ILE A 42 12.16 -18.32 -4.86
C ILE A 42 12.59 -17.38 -3.73
N VAL A 43 12.76 -16.09 -4.02
CA VAL A 43 13.16 -15.07 -3.03
C VAL A 43 12.09 -14.93 -1.95
N TRP A 44 10.82 -14.96 -2.33
CA TRP A 44 9.69 -14.82 -1.42
C TRP A 44 9.51 -16.04 -0.51
N ILE A 45 9.70 -17.26 -1.03
CA ILE A 45 9.70 -18.49 -0.23
C ILE A 45 10.85 -18.44 0.78
N SER A 46 12.04 -17.97 0.39
CA SER A 46 13.15 -17.78 1.33
C SER A 46 12.80 -16.76 2.42
N TYR A 47 12.11 -15.66 2.07
CA TYR A 47 11.62 -14.68 3.03
C TYR A 47 10.60 -15.28 4.00
N ALA A 48 9.67 -16.09 3.52
CA ALA A 48 8.72 -16.81 4.35
C ALA A 48 9.40 -17.74 5.36
N ILE A 49 10.39 -18.52 4.92
CA ILE A 49 11.17 -19.41 5.81
C ILE A 49 11.87 -18.60 6.89
N VAL A 50 12.51 -17.48 6.54
CA VAL A 50 13.20 -16.61 7.52
C VAL A 50 12.21 -16.04 8.53
N PHE A 51 11.07 -15.51 8.07
CA PHE A 51 10.08 -14.89 8.94
C PHE A 51 9.42 -15.91 9.88
N PHE A 52 8.85 -16.99 9.33
CA PHE A 52 8.18 -18.01 10.14
C PHE A 52 9.15 -18.81 11.01
N GLY A 53 10.38 -19.04 10.53
CA GLY A 53 11.46 -19.61 11.35
C GLY A 53 11.80 -18.74 12.56
N THR A 54 11.80 -17.41 12.39
CA THR A 54 11.99 -16.46 13.51
C THR A 54 10.85 -16.55 14.52
N ILE A 55 9.59 -16.67 14.05
CA ILE A 55 8.43 -16.89 14.93
C ILE A 55 8.49 -18.23 15.66
N ALA A 56 8.98 -19.28 15.00
CA ALA A 56 9.11 -20.61 15.60
C ALA A 56 10.14 -20.62 16.74
N GLN A 57 11.20 -19.82 16.63
CA GLN A 57 12.26 -19.68 17.64
C GLN A 57 11.98 -18.56 18.67
N ARG A 58 10.75 -18.05 18.74
CA ARG A 58 10.40 -16.98 19.69
C ARG A 58 10.57 -17.43 21.14
N LYS A 59 10.89 -16.47 22.02
CA LYS A 59 11.01 -16.72 23.46
C LYS A 59 9.70 -16.53 24.25
N VAL A 60 8.78 -15.72 23.73
CA VAL A 60 7.49 -15.43 24.36
C VAL A 60 6.40 -16.38 23.85
N LYS A 61 5.47 -16.80 24.70
CA LYS A 61 4.42 -17.76 24.32
C LYS A 61 3.51 -17.22 23.21
N HIS A 62 3.05 -15.97 23.37
CA HIS A 62 2.14 -15.32 22.43
C HIS A 62 2.86 -14.70 21.24
N ILE A 63 2.23 -14.78 20.07
CA ILE A 63 2.68 -14.09 18.85
C ILE A 63 1.98 -12.74 18.81
N TYR A 64 2.74 -11.65 18.71
CA TYR A 64 2.19 -10.31 18.64
C TYR A 64 1.39 -10.07 17.36
N VAL A 65 0.33 -9.27 17.43
CA VAL A 65 -0.63 -9.02 16.33
C VAL A 65 0.05 -8.51 15.06
N ALA A 66 1.11 -7.69 15.19
CA ALA A 66 1.88 -7.24 14.02
C ALA A 66 2.38 -8.43 13.17
N ASN A 67 2.76 -9.54 13.82
CA ASN A 67 3.25 -10.73 13.15
C ASN A 67 2.11 -11.56 12.54
N TRP A 68 0.86 -11.41 13.00
CA TRP A 68 -0.30 -12.02 12.34
C TRP A 68 -0.49 -11.37 10.97
N PHE A 69 -0.44 -10.04 10.93
CA PHE A 69 -0.53 -9.24 9.71
C PHE A 69 0.63 -9.54 8.75
N TYR A 70 1.89 -9.54 9.22
CA TYR A 70 3.02 -9.93 8.38
C TYR A 70 2.93 -11.37 7.90
N GLY A 71 2.54 -12.31 8.76
CA GLY A 71 2.37 -13.71 8.36
C GLY A 71 1.31 -13.89 7.29
N ALA A 72 0.15 -13.25 7.44
CA ALA A 72 -0.92 -13.27 6.45
C ALA A 72 -0.47 -12.62 5.13
N PHE A 73 0.20 -11.47 5.21
CA PHE A 73 0.81 -10.79 4.06
C PHE A 73 1.73 -11.72 3.27
N ILE A 74 2.68 -12.37 3.95
CA ILE A 74 3.68 -13.22 3.31
C ILE A 74 3.01 -14.39 2.58
N LEU A 75 2.10 -15.08 3.26
CA LEU A 75 1.42 -16.26 2.73
C LEU A 75 0.48 -15.91 1.57
N ALA A 76 -0.33 -14.86 1.73
CA ALA A 76 -1.25 -14.43 0.69
C ALA A 76 -0.49 -13.95 -0.55
N VAL A 77 0.54 -13.09 -0.41
CA VAL A 77 1.31 -12.62 -1.56
C VAL A 77 1.98 -13.77 -2.31
N ALA A 78 2.49 -14.79 -1.61
CA ALA A 78 3.03 -15.98 -2.26
C ALA A 78 1.98 -16.71 -3.12
N LEU A 79 0.79 -16.93 -2.55
CA LEU A 79 -0.33 -17.56 -3.23
C LEU A 79 -0.77 -16.73 -4.46
N LEU A 80 -0.96 -15.42 -4.27
CA LEU A 80 -1.41 -14.49 -5.30
C LEU A 80 -0.43 -14.46 -6.48
N HIS A 81 0.87 -14.32 -6.18
CA HIS A 81 1.94 -14.32 -7.17
C HIS A 81 1.94 -15.60 -8.00
N ILE A 82 1.99 -16.76 -7.34
CA ILE A 82 2.07 -18.06 -8.03
C ILE A 82 0.85 -18.30 -8.95
N VAL A 83 -0.35 -17.94 -8.49
CA VAL A 83 -1.58 -18.16 -9.27
C VAL A 83 -1.68 -17.19 -10.45
N ASN A 84 -1.43 -15.88 -10.26
CA ASN A 84 -1.60 -14.91 -11.35
C ASN A 84 -0.49 -15.00 -12.41
N SER A 85 0.73 -15.34 -11.99
CA SER A 85 1.89 -15.54 -12.87
C SER A 85 1.89 -16.89 -13.59
N ALA A 86 0.84 -17.71 -13.45
CA ALA A 86 0.69 -18.91 -14.24
C ALA A 86 0.61 -18.53 -15.74
N ALA A 87 1.64 -18.91 -16.49
CA ALA A 87 1.81 -18.53 -17.88
C ALA A 87 2.57 -19.61 -18.65
N ILE A 88 2.36 -19.68 -19.96
CA ILE A 88 3.08 -20.55 -20.88
C ILE A 88 4.23 -19.74 -21.50
N PRO A 89 5.50 -20.11 -21.27
CA PRO A 89 6.64 -19.46 -21.91
C PRO A 89 6.57 -19.60 -23.44
N ALA A 90 6.70 -18.48 -24.14
CA ALA A 90 6.77 -18.39 -25.60
C ALA A 90 8.13 -17.88 -26.10
N GLY A 91 9.09 -17.69 -25.18
CA GLY A 91 10.45 -17.25 -25.44
C GLY A 91 11.19 -16.97 -24.13
N TYR A 92 12.43 -16.52 -24.20
CA TYR A 92 13.25 -16.23 -23.01
C TYR A 92 12.63 -15.16 -22.10
N MET A 93 12.16 -14.06 -22.68
CA MET A 93 11.48 -12.96 -21.99
C MET A 93 10.09 -12.74 -22.58
N LYS A 94 9.38 -13.84 -22.87
CA LYS A 94 8.00 -13.78 -23.32
C LYS A 94 7.17 -14.95 -22.82
N SER A 95 5.96 -14.65 -22.37
CA SER A 95 4.95 -15.63 -21.99
C SER A 95 3.54 -15.16 -22.36
N TYR A 96 2.60 -16.11 -22.34
CA TYR A 96 1.16 -15.84 -22.43
C TYR A 96 0.49 -16.37 -21.18
N SER A 97 -0.46 -15.62 -20.62
CA SER A 97 -1.17 -16.05 -19.41
C SER A 97 -1.85 -17.40 -19.62
N ALA A 98 -1.89 -18.22 -18.56
CA ALA A 98 -2.63 -19.48 -18.54
C ALA A 98 -4.16 -19.28 -18.58
N TYR A 99 -4.63 -18.05 -18.39
CA TYR A 99 -6.04 -17.67 -18.41
C TYR A 99 -6.33 -16.75 -19.60
N ALA A 100 -7.61 -16.60 -19.95
CA ALA A 100 -8.05 -15.66 -20.98
C ALA A 100 -9.38 -14.98 -20.64
N GLY A 101 -9.66 -13.83 -21.28
CA GLY A 101 -10.94 -13.13 -21.20
C GLY A 101 -11.38 -12.80 -19.78
N VAL A 102 -12.65 -13.07 -19.46
CA VAL A 102 -13.24 -12.78 -18.14
C VAL A 102 -12.60 -13.55 -16.99
N GLN A 103 -12.05 -14.74 -17.25
CA GLN A 103 -11.34 -15.52 -16.23
C GLN A 103 -10.00 -14.86 -15.91
N ASP A 104 -9.27 -14.44 -16.93
CA ASP A 104 -8.01 -13.73 -16.74
C ASP A 104 -8.23 -12.40 -16.01
N ALA A 105 -9.27 -11.65 -16.39
CA ALA A 105 -9.65 -10.43 -15.69
C ALA A 105 -9.93 -10.69 -14.19
N MET A 106 -10.66 -11.77 -13.85
CA MET A 106 -10.93 -12.12 -12.46
C MET A 106 -9.68 -12.53 -11.69
N VAL A 107 -8.83 -13.38 -12.27
CA VAL A 107 -7.56 -13.77 -11.63
C VAL A 107 -6.67 -12.55 -11.44
N GLN A 108 -6.60 -11.69 -12.47
CA GLN A 108 -5.82 -10.46 -12.46
C GLN A 108 -6.28 -9.50 -11.36
N TRP A 109 -7.57 -9.28 -11.16
CA TRP A 109 -8.04 -8.35 -10.13
C TRP A 109 -8.25 -8.96 -8.76
N TRP A 110 -8.44 -10.28 -8.67
CA TRP A 110 -8.20 -11.00 -7.43
C TRP A 110 -6.74 -10.82 -6.98
N TYR A 111 -5.78 -10.94 -7.90
CA TYR A 111 -4.39 -10.62 -7.64
C TYR A 111 -4.16 -9.15 -7.30
N GLY A 112 -4.50 -8.22 -8.19
CA GLY A 112 -4.18 -6.80 -8.08
C GLY A 112 -4.78 -6.16 -6.83
N HIS A 113 -6.04 -6.49 -6.53
CA HIS A 113 -6.66 -5.99 -5.30
C HIS A 113 -6.02 -6.57 -4.04
N ASN A 114 -5.73 -7.87 -4.02
CA ASN A 114 -5.09 -8.48 -2.86
C ASN A 114 -3.59 -8.17 -2.78
N ALA A 115 -2.94 -7.74 -3.85
CA ALA A 115 -1.62 -7.13 -3.81
C ALA A 115 -1.69 -5.85 -2.96
N VAL A 116 -2.61 -4.93 -3.24
CA VAL A 116 -2.79 -3.76 -2.36
C VAL A 116 -3.32 -4.14 -0.97
N GLY A 117 -4.15 -5.17 -0.86
CA GLY A 117 -4.73 -5.62 0.41
C GLY A 117 -3.78 -6.30 1.37
N PHE A 118 -2.90 -7.15 0.87
CA PHE A 118 -1.96 -7.89 1.70
C PHE A 118 -0.60 -7.23 1.72
N PHE A 119 -0.08 -6.84 0.55
CA PHE A 119 1.23 -6.18 0.46
C PHE A 119 1.17 -4.77 1.04
N LEU A 120 0.22 -3.93 0.60
CA LEU A 120 0.17 -2.50 0.96
C LEU A 120 -0.73 -2.18 2.15
N THR A 121 -1.63 -3.09 2.56
CA THR A 121 -2.48 -2.91 3.74
C THR A 121 -2.04 -3.82 4.87
N ALA A 122 -2.15 -5.15 4.74
CA ALA A 122 -1.82 -6.06 5.85
C ALA A 122 -0.36 -5.90 6.32
N GLY A 123 0.63 -5.95 5.43
CA GLY A 123 2.04 -5.77 5.79
C GLY A 123 2.29 -4.43 6.52
N PHE A 124 1.64 -3.37 6.07
CA PHE A 124 1.79 -2.02 6.62
C PHE A 124 0.98 -1.81 7.93
N LEU A 125 -0.12 -2.54 8.13
CA LEU A 125 -0.76 -2.66 9.43
C LEU A 125 0.17 -3.37 10.42
N GLY A 126 0.98 -4.33 9.97
CA GLY A 126 2.07 -4.91 10.74
C GLY A 126 3.08 -3.85 11.21
N MET A 127 3.48 -2.92 10.33
CA MET A 127 4.31 -1.77 10.71
C MET A 127 3.59 -0.89 11.74
N MET A 128 2.33 -0.51 11.49
CA MET A 128 1.54 0.32 12.40
C MET A 128 1.46 -0.29 13.80
N TYR A 129 1.12 -1.58 13.91
CA TYR A 129 1.02 -2.27 15.19
C TYR A 129 2.32 -2.31 15.97
N TYR A 130 3.47 -2.24 15.30
CA TYR A 130 4.76 -2.14 16.00
C TYR A 130 5.14 -0.69 16.31
N PHE A 131 5.16 0.19 15.31
CA PHE A 131 5.77 1.50 15.42
C PHE A 131 4.88 2.54 16.10
N VAL A 132 3.55 2.49 15.95
CA VAL A 132 2.65 3.45 16.62
C VAL A 132 2.71 3.33 18.14
N PRO A 133 2.46 2.16 18.75
CA PRO A 133 2.54 2.02 20.20
C PRO A 133 3.95 2.31 20.72
N LYS A 134 4.98 1.92 19.94
CA LYS A 134 6.37 2.07 20.34
C LYS A 134 6.87 3.50 20.33
N GLN A 135 6.46 4.31 19.36
CA GLN A 135 6.81 5.74 19.32
C GLN A 135 5.91 6.57 20.25
N ALA A 136 4.63 6.20 20.38
CA ALA A 136 3.72 6.84 21.33
C ALA A 136 4.07 6.53 22.80
N GLU A 137 4.76 5.42 23.05
CA GLU A 137 4.98 4.83 24.39
C GLU A 137 3.65 4.57 25.11
N ARG A 138 2.70 3.98 24.37
CA ARG A 138 1.36 3.66 24.86
C ARG A 138 1.05 2.19 24.59
N PRO A 139 0.26 1.53 25.46
CA PRO A 139 -0.28 0.23 25.13
C PRO A 139 -1.22 0.34 23.93
N VAL A 140 -1.28 -0.72 23.12
CA VAL A 140 -2.28 -0.83 22.05
C VAL A 140 -3.67 -0.68 22.66
N TYR A 141 -4.53 0.11 22.02
CA TYR A 141 -5.85 0.46 22.54
C TYR A 141 -6.74 -0.76 22.83
N SER A 142 -6.98 -1.63 21.85
CA SER A 142 -7.90 -2.76 22.02
C SER A 142 -7.38 -4.05 21.39
N TYR A 143 -7.09 -5.03 22.24
CA TYR A 143 -6.72 -6.38 21.80
C TYR A 143 -7.89 -7.12 21.15
N SER A 144 -9.11 -6.99 21.68
CA SER A 144 -10.29 -7.60 21.07
C SER A 144 -10.56 -7.05 19.66
N LEU A 145 -10.39 -5.73 19.48
CA LEU A 145 -10.48 -5.12 18.15
C LEU A 145 -9.39 -5.66 17.23
N SER A 146 -8.17 -5.88 17.76
CA SER A 146 -7.05 -6.50 17.03
C SER A 146 -7.38 -7.89 16.48
N ILE A 147 -8.15 -8.70 17.21
CA ILE A 147 -8.62 -10.01 16.75
C ILE A 147 -9.68 -9.85 15.66
N VAL A 148 -10.74 -9.10 15.96
CA VAL A 148 -11.91 -8.97 15.08
C VAL A 148 -11.49 -8.38 13.75
N HIS A 149 -10.77 -7.25 13.77
CA HIS A 149 -10.40 -6.59 12.53
C HIS A 149 -9.37 -7.39 11.74
N PHE A 150 -8.46 -8.14 12.38
CA PHE A 150 -7.51 -9.00 11.65
C PHE A 150 -8.25 -10.09 10.86
N TRP A 151 -9.07 -10.90 11.53
CA TRP A 151 -9.74 -12.02 10.85
C TRP A 151 -10.76 -11.55 9.83
N ALA A 152 -11.55 -10.54 10.16
CA ALA A 152 -12.52 -9.98 9.22
C ALA A 152 -11.81 -9.34 8.02
N LEU A 153 -10.71 -8.60 8.21
CA LEU A 153 -9.95 -8.01 7.10
C LEU A 153 -9.39 -9.09 6.17
N ILE A 154 -8.62 -10.04 6.72
CA ILE A 154 -7.92 -11.06 5.93
C ILE A 154 -8.90 -11.95 5.16
N PHE A 155 -10.07 -12.26 5.74
CA PHE A 155 -11.12 -13.00 5.05
C PHE A 155 -11.79 -12.18 3.96
N THR A 156 -12.22 -10.95 4.26
CA THR A 156 -13.05 -10.15 3.34
C THR A 156 -12.28 -9.59 2.15
N TYR A 157 -10.99 -9.24 2.33
CA TYR A 157 -10.16 -8.66 1.25
C TYR A 157 -10.08 -9.58 0.02
N MET A 158 -10.05 -10.90 0.25
CA MET A 158 -9.96 -11.92 -0.81
C MET A 158 -11.14 -11.88 -1.79
N TRP A 159 -12.27 -11.28 -1.40
CA TRP A 159 -13.49 -11.21 -2.21
C TRP A 159 -13.64 -9.90 -2.99
N ALA A 160 -12.83 -8.88 -2.71
CA ALA A 160 -13.07 -7.54 -3.24
C ALA A 160 -12.53 -7.32 -4.66
N GLY A 161 -11.79 -8.28 -5.23
CA GLY A 161 -11.28 -8.20 -6.62
C GLY A 161 -12.29 -7.75 -7.69
N PRO A 162 -13.53 -8.28 -7.75
CA PRO A 162 -14.51 -7.91 -8.78
C PRO A 162 -14.93 -6.43 -8.79
N HIS A 163 -14.61 -5.63 -7.76
CA HIS A 163 -14.94 -4.19 -7.76
C HIS A 163 -14.16 -3.38 -8.82
N HIS A 164 -13.09 -3.96 -9.37
CA HIS A 164 -12.35 -3.42 -10.50
C HIS A 164 -13.03 -3.72 -11.84
N LEU A 165 -14.07 -4.56 -11.84
CA LEU A 165 -14.66 -5.15 -13.04
C LEU A 165 -16.16 -4.87 -13.13
N HIS A 166 -16.64 -3.80 -12.51
CA HIS A 166 -18.04 -3.38 -12.59
C HIS A 166 -18.41 -2.93 -14.00
N TYR A 167 -19.60 -3.33 -14.45
CA TYR A 167 -20.10 -3.06 -15.80
C TYR A 167 -19.16 -3.49 -16.94
N THR A 168 -18.34 -4.52 -16.68
CA THR A 168 -17.53 -5.18 -17.72
C THR A 168 -18.20 -6.46 -18.20
N ALA A 169 -17.51 -7.24 -19.03
CA ALA A 169 -17.96 -8.57 -19.46
C ALA A 169 -18.02 -9.61 -18.32
N LEU A 170 -17.50 -9.29 -17.13
CA LEU A 170 -17.54 -10.18 -15.98
C LEU A 170 -19.00 -10.45 -15.53
N PRO A 171 -19.39 -11.68 -15.18
CA PRO A 171 -20.77 -11.97 -14.75
C PRO A 171 -21.28 -11.10 -13.60
N ASP A 172 -22.55 -10.69 -13.69
CA ASP A 172 -23.14 -9.75 -12.72
C ASP A 172 -23.09 -10.24 -11.27
N TRP A 173 -23.23 -11.55 -11.04
CA TRP A 173 -23.17 -12.14 -9.71
C TRP A 173 -21.79 -11.95 -9.06
N THR A 174 -20.70 -12.12 -9.82
CA THR A 174 -19.33 -11.87 -9.31
C THR A 174 -19.11 -10.41 -9.00
N GLN A 175 -19.61 -9.50 -9.85
CA GLN A 175 -19.51 -8.07 -9.60
C GLN A 175 -20.24 -7.69 -8.31
N SER A 176 -21.47 -8.18 -8.12
CA SER A 176 -22.26 -7.90 -6.92
C SER A 176 -21.61 -8.46 -5.65
N LEU A 177 -20.97 -9.63 -5.74
CA LEU A 177 -20.19 -10.20 -4.64
C LEU A 177 -19.02 -9.31 -4.24
N GLY A 178 -18.25 -8.84 -5.22
CA GLY A 178 -17.15 -7.90 -4.99
C GLY A 178 -17.62 -6.58 -4.36
N MET A 179 -18.73 -6.02 -4.83
CA MET A 179 -19.34 -4.82 -4.24
C MET A 179 -19.72 -5.05 -2.77
N VAL A 180 -20.48 -6.12 -2.47
CA VAL A 180 -20.95 -6.41 -1.11
C VAL A 180 -19.78 -6.62 -0.15
N PHE A 181 -18.79 -7.41 -0.52
CA PHE A 181 -17.63 -7.64 0.33
C PHE A 181 -16.74 -6.40 0.48
N SER A 182 -16.65 -5.54 -0.53
CA SER A 182 -15.95 -4.26 -0.42
C SER A 182 -16.64 -3.30 0.55
N LEU A 183 -17.97 -3.31 0.60
CA LEU A 183 -18.72 -2.54 1.60
C LEU A 183 -18.51 -3.09 3.02
N ILE A 184 -18.53 -4.41 3.18
CA ILE A 184 -18.24 -5.07 4.47
C ILE A 184 -16.80 -4.74 4.91
N LEU A 185 -15.85 -4.72 3.98
CA LEU A 185 -14.43 -4.47 4.21
C LEU A 185 -14.13 -3.11 4.86
N LEU A 186 -15.05 -2.14 4.77
CA LEU A 186 -14.94 -0.85 5.46
C LEU A 186 -14.75 -1.02 6.97
N ALA A 187 -15.56 -1.87 7.61
CA ALA A 187 -15.56 -2.06 9.06
C ALA A 187 -14.23 -2.61 9.60
N PRO A 188 -13.67 -3.73 9.10
CA PRO A 188 -12.39 -4.23 9.57
C PRO A 188 -11.22 -3.33 9.16
N SER A 189 -11.31 -2.64 8.01
CA SER A 189 -10.29 -1.68 7.61
C SER A 189 -10.20 -0.54 8.63
N TRP A 190 -11.33 0.10 8.96
CA TRP A 190 -11.40 1.13 9.98
C TRP A 190 -11.07 0.62 11.39
N GLY A 191 -11.30 -0.65 11.68
CA GLY A 191 -10.80 -1.28 12.91
C GLY A 191 -9.28 -1.10 13.07
N GLY A 192 -8.50 -1.17 11.99
CA GLY A 192 -7.06 -0.88 12.01
C GLY A 192 -6.75 0.59 12.31
N MET A 193 -7.46 1.52 11.65
CA MET A 193 -7.31 2.96 11.89
C MET A 193 -7.64 3.31 13.34
N ILE A 194 -8.80 2.87 13.83
CA ILE A 194 -9.28 3.13 15.18
C ILE A 194 -8.27 2.59 16.20
N ASN A 195 -7.78 1.37 16.03
CA ASN A 195 -6.82 0.80 16.96
C ASN A 195 -5.50 1.61 17.00
N GLY A 196 -5.00 2.02 15.83
CA GLY A 196 -3.80 2.85 15.72
C GLY A 196 -3.99 4.26 16.31
N ILE A 197 -5.06 4.95 15.94
CA ILE A 197 -5.33 6.33 16.41
C ILE A 197 -5.65 6.35 17.90
N MET A 198 -6.53 5.45 18.37
CA MET A 198 -6.94 5.43 19.79
C MET A 198 -5.80 4.99 20.72
N THR A 199 -4.77 4.30 20.21
CA THR A 199 -3.52 4.06 20.95
C THR A 199 -2.83 5.36 21.37
N LEU A 200 -3.05 6.46 20.64
CA LEU A 200 -2.53 7.78 20.99
C LEU A 200 -3.39 8.52 22.03
N SER A 201 -4.52 7.96 22.49
CA SER A 201 -5.38 8.61 23.49
C SER A 201 -4.58 9.00 24.74
N GLY A 202 -4.66 10.27 25.13
CA GLY A 202 -3.86 10.84 26.22
C GLY A 202 -2.41 11.22 25.86
N ALA A 203 -1.95 10.94 24.64
CA ALA A 203 -0.62 11.32 24.13
C ALA A 203 -0.68 12.30 22.95
N TRP A 204 -1.84 12.85 22.62
CA TRP A 204 -2.05 13.81 21.52
C TRP A 204 -1.11 15.03 21.57
N HIS A 205 -0.69 15.47 22.75
CA HIS A 205 0.28 16.56 22.91
C HIS A 205 1.63 16.25 22.26
N LYS A 206 2.03 14.97 22.16
CA LYS A 206 3.26 14.53 21.48
C LYS A 206 3.25 14.87 19.98
N LEU A 207 2.09 15.02 19.34
CA LEU A 207 2.02 15.44 17.94
C LEU A 207 2.59 16.84 17.72
N ARG A 208 2.65 17.69 18.74
CA ARG A 208 3.25 19.03 18.60
C ARG A 208 4.78 18.96 18.59
N THR A 209 5.38 17.97 19.24
CA THR A 209 6.82 17.90 19.49
C THR A 209 7.54 16.80 18.71
N ASP A 210 6.83 15.75 18.31
CA ASP A 210 7.41 14.58 17.64
C ASP A 210 6.89 14.44 16.19
N PRO A 211 7.71 14.83 15.19
CA PRO A 211 7.30 14.73 13.79
C PRO A 211 7.25 13.28 13.28
N ILE A 212 7.95 12.32 13.92
CA ILE A 212 7.82 10.89 13.55
C ILE A 212 6.39 10.42 13.86
N LEU A 213 5.86 10.81 15.03
CA LEU A 213 4.49 10.48 15.39
C LEU A 213 3.47 11.18 14.48
N ARG A 214 3.76 12.39 14.00
CA ARG A 214 2.93 13.05 12.97
C ARG A 214 2.84 12.19 11.69
N PHE A 215 3.95 11.67 11.19
CA PHE A 215 3.96 10.75 10.04
C PHE A 215 3.05 9.54 10.30
N LEU A 216 3.24 8.85 11.43
CA LEU A 216 2.49 7.63 11.74
C LEU A 216 0.98 7.87 11.88
N ILE A 217 0.58 9.01 12.45
CA ILE A 217 -0.84 9.31 12.69
C ILE A 217 -1.53 9.90 11.45
N VAL A 218 -0.88 10.80 10.71
CA VAL A 218 -1.42 11.29 9.43
C VAL A 218 -1.50 10.16 8.42
N SER A 219 -0.57 9.20 8.48
CA SER A 219 -0.66 7.97 7.71
C SER A 219 -1.96 7.21 7.97
N LEU A 220 -2.34 7.04 9.25
CA LEU A 220 -3.59 6.39 9.63
C LEU A 220 -4.83 7.17 9.17
N SER A 221 -4.76 8.50 9.12
CA SER A 221 -5.84 9.32 8.56
C SER A 221 -6.03 9.07 7.06
N PHE A 222 -4.95 9.01 6.27
CA PHE A 222 -5.03 8.67 4.85
C PHE A 222 -5.43 7.21 4.60
N TYR A 223 -5.03 6.30 5.49
CA TYR A 223 -5.51 4.92 5.47
C TYR A 223 -7.02 4.86 5.71
N GLY A 224 -7.54 5.53 6.74
CA GLY A 224 -8.97 5.63 6.99
C GLY A 224 -9.75 6.26 5.84
N MET A 225 -9.19 7.32 5.24
CA MET A 225 -9.78 7.99 4.10
C MET A 225 -9.84 7.08 2.87
N SER A 226 -8.72 6.48 2.46
CA SER A 226 -8.67 5.60 1.29
C SER A 226 -9.49 4.32 1.49
N THR A 227 -9.50 3.75 2.70
CA THR A 227 -10.34 2.58 3.04
C THR A 227 -11.81 2.92 3.28
N PHE A 228 -12.18 4.20 3.25
CA PHE A 228 -13.56 4.64 3.09
C PHE A 228 -13.90 4.88 1.62
N GLU A 229 -13.04 5.61 0.90
CA GLU A 229 -13.19 5.91 -0.52
C GLU A 229 -13.30 4.64 -1.38
N GLY A 230 -12.47 3.62 -1.12
CA GLY A 230 -12.48 2.36 -1.84
C GLY A 230 -13.85 1.67 -1.82
N PRO A 231 -14.44 1.37 -0.63
CA PRO A 231 -15.80 0.87 -0.52
C PRO A 231 -16.86 1.73 -1.22
N MET A 232 -16.73 3.06 -1.19
CA MET A 232 -17.64 3.95 -1.93
C MET A 232 -17.50 3.77 -3.44
N MET A 233 -16.28 3.71 -3.97
CA MET A 233 -16.01 3.46 -5.38
C MET A 233 -16.33 2.02 -5.83
N ALA A 234 -16.46 1.08 -4.89
CA ALA A 234 -16.91 -0.28 -5.15
C ALA A 234 -18.45 -0.39 -5.24
N ILE A 235 -19.20 0.68 -4.97
CA ILE A 235 -20.62 0.74 -5.28
C ILE A 235 -20.76 0.89 -6.79
N LYS A 236 -21.44 -0.04 -7.46
CA LYS A 236 -21.61 -0.05 -8.93
C LYS A 236 -21.95 1.35 -9.48
N THR A 237 -22.94 2.06 -8.91
CA THR A 237 -23.34 3.39 -9.38
C THR A 237 -22.23 4.46 -9.27
N VAL A 238 -21.39 4.39 -8.25
CA VAL A 238 -20.24 5.30 -8.10
C VAL A 238 -19.14 4.88 -9.08
N ASN A 239 -18.89 3.57 -9.20
CA ASN A 239 -17.93 3.01 -10.14
C ASN A 239 -18.24 3.38 -11.60
N ALA A 240 -19.53 3.45 -11.96
CA ALA A 240 -19.96 3.92 -13.29
C ALA A 240 -19.50 5.36 -13.63
N LEU A 241 -19.01 6.12 -12.65
CA LEU A 241 -18.40 7.43 -12.83
C LEU A 241 -16.89 7.43 -12.54
N SER A 242 -16.41 6.66 -11.57
CA SER A 242 -14.99 6.64 -11.19
C SER A 242 -14.12 5.70 -12.04
N HIS A 243 -14.71 4.71 -12.71
CA HIS A 243 -13.98 3.73 -13.52
C HIS A 243 -13.36 4.39 -14.76
N TYR A 244 -12.11 4.01 -15.06
CA TYR A 244 -11.27 4.60 -16.10
C TYR A 244 -10.94 6.08 -15.97
N THR A 245 -11.39 6.77 -14.91
CA THR A 245 -11.04 8.17 -14.66
C THR A 245 -9.84 8.31 -13.74
N ASP A 246 -9.28 9.50 -13.70
CA ASP A 246 -8.23 9.96 -12.80
C ASP A 246 -8.62 9.82 -11.31
N TRP A 247 -9.90 9.62 -10.99
CA TRP A 247 -10.34 9.34 -9.62
C TRP A 247 -9.68 8.06 -9.11
N THR A 248 -9.62 7.01 -9.93
CA THR A 248 -8.93 5.77 -9.54
C THR A 248 -7.47 6.02 -9.20
N VAL A 249 -6.78 6.88 -9.96
CA VAL A 249 -5.39 7.25 -9.69
C VAL A 249 -5.29 8.09 -8.40
N GLY A 250 -6.26 8.97 -8.15
CA GLY A 250 -6.36 9.75 -6.91
C GLY A 250 -6.53 8.87 -5.68
N HIS A 251 -7.41 7.87 -5.76
CA HIS A 251 -7.60 6.85 -4.74
C HIS A 251 -6.32 6.05 -4.48
N VAL A 252 -5.67 5.58 -5.55
CA VAL A 252 -4.40 4.85 -5.43
C VAL A 252 -3.35 5.71 -4.72
N HIS A 253 -3.21 6.99 -5.06
CA HIS A 253 -2.18 7.84 -4.46
C HIS A 253 -2.54 8.36 -3.07
N SER A 254 -3.83 8.44 -2.71
CA SER A 254 -4.24 8.73 -1.33
C SER A 254 -3.75 7.60 -0.39
N GLY A 255 -3.90 6.34 -0.82
CA GLY A 255 -3.35 5.17 -0.13
C GLY A 255 -1.82 5.03 -0.26
N ALA A 256 -1.27 5.17 -1.45
CA ALA A 256 0.16 4.91 -1.69
C ALA A 256 1.06 6.00 -1.07
N LEU A 257 0.76 7.28 -1.29
CA LEU A 257 1.58 8.35 -0.74
C LEU A 257 1.22 8.63 0.72
N GLY A 258 -0.09 8.70 1.01
CA GLY A 258 -0.63 9.07 2.31
C GLY A 258 -0.56 7.97 3.35
N TRP A 259 -0.94 6.74 3.03
CA TRP A 259 -0.83 5.60 3.96
C TRP A 259 0.55 4.95 3.89
N VAL A 260 0.81 4.19 2.82
CA VAL A 260 2.01 3.34 2.64
C VAL A 260 3.30 4.13 2.81
N GLY A 261 3.41 5.25 2.11
CA GLY A 261 4.59 6.12 2.17
C GLY A 261 4.82 6.68 3.57
N LEU A 262 3.83 7.35 4.17
CA LEU A 262 4.01 8.01 5.46
C LEU A 262 4.27 7.02 6.61
N ILE A 263 3.61 5.86 6.68
CA ILE A 263 3.88 4.87 7.73
C ILE A 263 5.30 4.29 7.57
N SER A 264 5.75 4.06 6.34
CA SER A 264 7.13 3.61 6.07
C SER A 264 8.14 4.66 6.51
N MET A 265 7.93 5.92 6.15
CA MET A 265 8.81 7.02 6.54
C MET A 265 8.91 7.15 8.06
N GLY A 266 7.77 7.15 8.77
CA GLY A 266 7.74 7.16 10.23
C GLY A 266 8.45 5.95 10.85
N SER A 267 8.20 4.76 10.31
CA SER A 267 8.84 3.51 10.76
C SER A 267 10.35 3.52 10.55
N LEU A 268 10.81 4.02 9.40
CA LEU A 268 12.23 4.16 9.08
C LEU A 268 12.91 5.22 9.95
N TYR A 269 12.28 6.38 10.17
CA TYR A 269 12.81 7.39 11.09
C TYR A 269 12.92 6.90 12.53
N TYR A 270 12.03 6.00 12.95
CA TYR A 270 12.16 5.30 14.23
C TYR A 270 13.34 4.31 14.21
N MET A 271 13.39 3.43 13.21
CA MET A 271 14.23 2.24 13.21
C MET A 271 15.69 2.55 12.87
N ILE A 272 15.95 3.36 11.84
CA ILE A 272 17.28 3.64 11.30
C ILE A 272 18.28 4.08 12.38
N PRO A 273 18.02 5.10 13.22
CA PRO A 273 19.02 5.54 14.19
C PRO A 273 19.44 4.39 15.12
N ARG A 274 18.49 3.55 15.54
CA ARG A 274 18.75 2.39 16.41
C ARG A 274 19.60 1.32 15.74
N LEU A 275 19.49 1.13 14.42
CA LEU A 275 20.36 0.21 13.67
C LEU A 275 21.80 0.69 13.58
N PHE A 276 22.01 2.01 13.63
CA PHE A 276 23.32 2.67 13.59
C PHE A 276 23.81 3.14 14.97
N GLY A 277 23.28 2.57 16.07
CA GLY A 277 23.70 2.88 17.44
C GLY A 277 23.39 4.31 17.89
N GLN A 278 22.54 5.03 17.16
CA GLN A 278 22.13 6.40 17.45
C GLN A 278 20.80 6.43 18.23
N LYS A 279 20.65 7.41 19.10
CA LYS A 279 19.41 7.61 19.88
C LYS A 279 18.28 8.19 19.02
N GLN A 280 18.61 9.01 18.03
CA GLN A 280 17.68 9.73 17.18
C GLN A 280 18.29 10.02 15.81
N MET A 281 17.45 10.44 14.86
CA MET A 281 17.88 10.91 13.54
C MET A 281 18.77 12.15 13.65
N PHE A 282 19.55 12.42 12.60
CA PHE A 282 20.55 13.50 12.59
C PHE A 282 19.91 14.88 12.77
N SER A 283 18.79 15.14 12.10
CA SER A 283 18.02 16.39 12.23
C SER A 283 16.53 16.12 12.35
N ILE A 284 15.94 16.48 13.50
CA ILE A 284 14.49 16.43 13.72
C ILE A 284 13.78 17.51 12.88
N LYS A 285 14.38 18.69 12.73
CA LYS A 285 13.84 19.77 11.87
C LYS A 285 13.69 19.34 10.41
N ALA A 286 14.60 18.51 9.92
CA ALA A 286 14.50 17.95 8.57
C ALA A 286 13.36 16.93 8.44
N ILE A 287 13.03 16.18 9.50
CA ILE A 287 11.84 15.33 9.53
C ILE A 287 10.58 16.19 9.45
N GLU A 288 10.53 17.32 10.16
CA GLU A 288 9.40 18.25 10.10
C GLU A 288 9.24 18.88 8.70
N LEU A 289 10.34 19.33 8.09
CA LEU A 289 10.31 19.80 6.70
C LEU A 289 9.80 18.72 5.74
N HIS A 290 10.33 17.49 5.87
CA HIS A 290 9.86 16.36 5.07
C HIS A 290 8.36 16.10 5.27
N PHE A 291 7.88 16.10 6.51
CA PHE A 291 6.47 15.91 6.83
C PHE A 291 5.57 16.90 6.08
N TRP A 292 5.93 18.19 6.07
CA TRP A 292 5.14 19.21 5.39
C TRP A 292 5.22 19.09 3.87
N LEU A 293 6.41 18.85 3.31
CA LEU A 293 6.60 18.62 1.87
C LEU A 293 5.75 17.43 1.38
N ALA A 294 5.80 16.32 2.11
CA ALA A 294 5.04 15.12 1.79
C ALA A 294 3.53 15.38 1.92
N THR A 295 3.07 15.96 3.04
CA THR A 295 1.63 16.17 3.31
C THR A 295 1.01 17.15 2.31
N ILE A 296 1.64 18.29 2.06
CA ILE A 296 1.16 19.26 1.06
C ILE A 296 1.19 18.64 -0.34
N GLY A 297 2.26 17.90 -0.67
CA GLY A 297 2.38 17.17 -1.93
C GLY A 297 1.22 16.20 -2.15
N ILE A 298 0.89 15.38 -1.14
CA ILE A 298 -0.25 14.44 -1.19
C ILE A 298 -1.56 15.19 -1.42
N VAL A 299 -1.86 16.23 -0.63
CA VAL A 299 -3.13 16.96 -0.71
C VAL A 299 -3.32 17.61 -2.09
N LEU A 300 -2.26 18.20 -2.67
CA LEU A 300 -2.30 18.73 -4.03
C LEU A 300 -2.55 17.63 -5.07
N TYR A 301 -1.87 16.50 -4.91
CA TYR A 301 -1.98 15.36 -5.83
C TYR A 301 -3.41 14.80 -5.85
N ILE A 302 -3.97 14.47 -4.69
CA ILE A 302 -5.30 13.85 -4.60
C ILE A 302 -6.41 14.83 -4.98
N SER A 303 -6.30 16.12 -4.58
CA SER A 303 -7.32 17.11 -4.91
C SER A 303 -7.40 17.35 -6.41
N ALA A 304 -6.24 17.41 -7.09
CA ALA A 304 -6.20 17.52 -8.55
C ALA A 304 -6.88 16.33 -9.24
N LEU A 305 -6.62 15.11 -8.76
CA LEU A 305 -7.14 13.89 -9.38
C LEU A 305 -8.61 13.61 -9.06
N TRP A 306 -9.12 14.02 -7.89
CA TRP A 306 -10.57 13.97 -7.64
C TRP A 306 -11.33 14.91 -8.56
N ILE A 307 -10.85 16.16 -8.71
CA ILE A 307 -11.49 17.12 -9.61
C ILE A 307 -11.41 16.61 -11.05
N SER A 308 -10.22 16.15 -11.48
CA SER A 308 -10.01 15.59 -12.82
C SER A 308 -10.94 14.39 -13.08
N GLY A 309 -10.99 13.44 -12.16
CA GLY A 309 -11.74 12.20 -12.34
C GLY A 309 -13.26 12.39 -12.33
N VAL A 310 -13.78 13.24 -11.44
CA VAL A 310 -15.20 13.58 -11.44
C VAL A 310 -15.59 14.32 -12.72
N MET A 311 -14.75 15.29 -13.15
CA MET A 311 -14.96 16.01 -14.40
C MET A 311 -14.95 15.06 -15.60
N GLU A 312 -13.97 14.16 -15.72
CA GLU A 312 -13.92 13.14 -16.79
C GLU A 312 -15.19 12.31 -16.85
N GLY A 313 -15.56 11.71 -15.72
CA GLY A 313 -16.74 10.85 -15.65
C GLY A 313 -18.04 11.58 -15.99
N LEU A 314 -18.16 12.86 -15.60
CA LEU A 314 -19.30 13.70 -15.99
C LEU A 314 -19.27 14.06 -17.48
N MET A 315 -18.12 14.46 -18.03
CA MET A 315 -17.99 14.83 -19.43
C MET A 315 -18.26 13.65 -20.37
N TRP A 316 -17.76 12.45 -20.05
CA TRP A 316 -17.93 11.26 -20.90
C TRP A 316 -19.36 10.75 -20.97
N ARG A 317 -20.18 11.05 -19.96
CA ARG A 317 -21.59 10.64 -19.91
C ARG A 317 -22.58 11.78 -20.14
N ALA A 318 -22.09 13.00 -20.37
CA ALA A 318 -22.94 14.15 -20.61
C ALA A 318 -23.66 14.01 -21.95
N MET A 319 -24.97 14.21 -21.93
CA MET A 319 -25.83 14.18 -23.12
C MET A 319 -26.54 15.53 -23.26
N ASN A 320 -26.69 15.98 -24.50
CA ASN A 320 -27.54 17.10 -24.85
C ASN A 320 -29.02 16.72 -24.72
N ALA A 321 -29.90 17.72 -24.76
CA ALA A 321 -31.35 17.49 -24.71
C ALA A 321 -31.88 16.60 -25.85
N ASP A 322 -31.16 16.51 -26.96
CA ASP A 322 -31.47 15.67 -28.12
C ASP A 322 -30.91 14.24 -28.04
N GLY A 323 -30.22 13.88 -26.95
CA GLY A 323 -29.62 12.56 -26.74
C GLY A 323 -28.24 12.36 -27.36
N THR A 324 -27.66 13.38 -28.03
CA THR A 324 -26.27 13.32 -28.52
C THR A 324 -25.27 13.52 -27.37
N LEU A 325 -24.04 12.99 -27.52
CA LEU A 325 -22.97 13.23 -26.54
C LEU A 325 -22.57 14.71 -26.56
N ALA A 326 -22.54 15.33 -25.37
CA ALA A 326 -22.26 16.76 -25.23
C ALA A 326 -20.79 17.13 -25.45
N TYR A 327 -19.87 16.19 -25.20
CA TYR A 327 -18.43 16.39 -25.35
C TYR A 327 -17.79 15.29 -26.19
N THR A 328 -16.84 15.67 -27.02
CA THR A 328 -15.88 14.76 -27.62
C THR A 328 -14.86 14.30 -26.57
N PHE A 329 -14.26 13.12 -26.77
CA PHE A 329 -13.23 12.64 -25.86
C PHE A 329 -12.03 13.61 -25.76
N VAL A 330 -11.63 14.25 -26.87
CA VAL A 330 -10.51 15.20 -26.90
C VAL A 330 -10.75 16.43 -26.03
N GLU A 331 -12.00 16.90 -25.90
CA GLU A 331 -12.33 18.01 -24.99
C GLU A 331 -12.10 17.62 -23.53
N SER A 332 -12.49 16.41 -23.14
CA SER A 332 -12.17 15.89 -21.80
C SER A 332 -10.65 15.82 -21.58
N VAL A 333 -9.88 15.36 -22.57
CA VAL A 333 -8.41 15.29 -22.48
C VAL A 333 -7.79 16.69 -22.28
N LYS A 334 -8.27 17.68 -23.04
CA LYS A 334 -7.80 19.07 -22.89
C LYS A 334 -8.13 19.64 -21.51
N ALA A 335 -9.33 19.34 -20.99
CA ALA A 335 -9.78 19.83 -19.68
C ALA A 335 -8.90 19.32 -18.52
N LYS A 336 -8.19 18.20 -18.70
CA LYS A 336 -7.31 17.61 -17.66
C LYS A 336 -5.98 18.31 -17.46
N PHE A 337 -5.54 19.10 -18.44
CA PHE A 337 -4.18 19.63 -18.46
C PHE A 337 -3.79 20.41 -17.19
N PRO A 338 -4.64 21.32 -16.65
CA PRO A 338 -4.34 22.02 -15.40
C PRO A 338 -4.17 21.07 -14.20
N TYR A 339 -4.98 20.00 -14.14
CA TYR A 339 -4.89 19.01 -13.06
C TYR A 339 -3.64 18.15 -13.16
N TYR A 340 -3.17 17.85 -14.37
CA TYR A 340 -1.88 17.17 -14.57
C TYR A 340 -0.69 18.01 -14.14
N PHE A 341 -0.73 19.33 -14.34
CA PHE A 341 0.28 20.22 -13.81
C PHE A 341 0.26 20.24 -12.26
N THR A 342 -0.92 20.38 -11.65
CA THR A 342 -1.05 20.36 -10.17
C THR A 342 -0.62 19.01 -9.59
N ARG A 343 -0.94 17.90 -10.24
CA ARG A 343 -0.47 16.56 -9.88
C ARG A 343 1.05 16.48 -9.92
N LEU A 344 1.68 16.96 -11.00
CA LEU A 344 3.14 16.99 -11.14
C LEU A 344 3.79 17.81 -10.01
N LEU A 345 3.23 18.97 -9.70
CA LEU A 345 3.71 19.82 -8.59
C LEU A 345 3.59 19.10 -7.24
N GLY A 346 2.45 18.47 -6.96
CA GLY A 346 2.25 17.68 -5.73
C GLY A 346 3.25 16.52 -5.63
N GLY A 347 3.47 15.80 -6.72
CA GLY A 347 4.46 14.72 -6.79
C GLY A 347 5.90 15.21 -6.62
N ALA A 348 6.25 16.34 -7.20
CA ALA A 348 7.57 16.96 -7.07
C ALA A 348 7.85 17.42 -5.63
N LEU A 349 6.85 17.94 -4.92
CA LEU A 349 6.97 18.27 -3.49
C LEU A 349 7.21 17.01 -2.65
N TYR A 350 6.45 15.94 -2.90
CA TYR A 350 6.64 14.66 -2.22
C TYR A 350 8.05 14.09 -2.46
N LEU A 351 8.50 14.09 -3.72
CA LEU A 351 9.85 13.65 -4.10
C LEU A 351 10.94 14.50 -3.45
N SER A 352 10.75 15.83 -3.38
CA SER A 352 11.67 16.72 -2.66
C SER A 352 11.77 16.35 -1.18
N GLY A 353 10.66 15.96 -0.56
CA GLY A 353 10.63 15.37 0.78
C GLY A 353 11.50 14.11 0.90
N MET A 354 11.42 13.21 -0.08
CA MET A 354 12.27 12.01 -0.12
C MET A 354 13.76 12.31 -0.23
N LEU A 355 14.14 13.39 -0.93
CA LEU A 355 15.53 13.84 -0.96
C LEU A 355 16.00 14.34 0.41
N VAL A 356 15.15 15.08 1.14
CA VAL A 356 15.40 15.49 2.53
C VAL A 356 15.56 14.27 3.44
N MET A 357 14.69 13.26 3.28
CA MET A 357 14.81 12.00 4.03
C MET A 357 16.13 11.29 3.72
N THR A 358 16.48 11.15 2.44
CA THR A 358 17.72 10.49 2.00
C THR A 358 18.93 11.14 2.62
N TRP A 359 19.02 12.47 2.56
CA TRP A 359 20.08 13.24 3.22
C TRP A 359 20.13 12.99 4.73
N ASN A 360 18.98 13.06 5.41
CA ASN A 360 18.93 12.90 6.87
C ASN A 360 19.34 11.48 7.31
N VAL A 361 18.84 10.45 6.60
CA VAL A 361 19.21 9.04 6.80
C VAL A 361 20.70 8.83 6.55
N TYR A 362 21.24 9.36 5.46
CA TYR A 362 22.66 9.27 5.14
C TYR A 362 23.52 9.89 6.24
N LYS A 363 23.18 11.11 6.69
CA LYS A 363 23.89 11.78 7.80
C LYS A 363 23.79 11.00 9.10
N THR A 364 22.66 10.37 9.41
CA THR A 364 22.53 9.49 10.58
C THR A 364 23.42 8.26 10.47
N ALA A 365 23.44 7.60 9.32
CA ALA A 365 24.22 6.38 9.11
C ALA A 365 25.73 6.63 9.21
N ILE A 366 26.26 7.68 8.56
CA ILE A 366 27.71 7.98 8.57
C ILE A 366 28.21 8.50 9.92
N ASN A 367 27.33 9.10 10.73
CA ASN A 367 27.68 9.56 12.07
C ASN A 367 27.54 8.44 13.12
N GLY A 368 26.92 7.31 12.75
CA GLY A 368 26.74 6.13 13.60
C GLY A 368 27.66 4.97 13.23
N LYS A 369 27.47 3.86 13.93
CA LYS A 369 28.11 2.57 13.62
C LYS A 369 27.04 1.51 13.63
N ALA A 370 27.05 0.61 12.66
CA ALA A 370 26.12 -0.52 12.66
C ALA A 370 26.27 -1.29 13.97
N THR A 371 25.18 -1.42 14.73
CA THR A 371 25.18 -2.07 16.05
C THR A 371 24.37 -3.34 16.02
N VAL A 372 24.94 -4.42 16.55
CA VAL A 372 24.17 -5.63 16.85
C VAL A 372 23.30 -5.36 18.07
N VAL A 373 21.98 -5.26 17.86
CA VAL A 373 21.03 -5.06 18.95
C VAL A 373 20.97 -6.35 19.77
N GLN A 374 21.33 -6.28 21.06
CA GLN A 374 21.18 -7.42 21.96
C GLN A 374 19.71 -7.72 22.20
N ILE A 375 19.30 -8.97 21.97
CA ILE A 375 17.95 -9.44 22.29
C ILE A 375 17.83 -9.49 23.81
N PRO A 376 16.93 -8.70 24.43
CA PRO A 376 16.73 -8.73 25.87
C PRO A 376 16.44 -10.16 26.32
N GLN A 377 16.98 -10.57 27.48
CA GLN A 377 16.52 -11.80 28.10
C GLN A 377 15.05 -11.63 28.46
N VAL A 378 14.24 -12.66 28.22
CA VAL A 378 12.87 -12.66 28.72
C VAL A 378 12.99 -12.70 30.22
N VAL A 379 12.70 -11.59 30.88
CA VAL A 379 12.60 -11.58 32.32
C VAL A 379 11.42 -12.49 32.64
N ALA A 380 11.69 -13.61 33.31
CA ALA A 380 10.69 -14.55 33.77
C ALA A 380 9.85 -13.85 34.83
N HIS A 381 8.86 -13.07 34.39
CA HIS A 381 7.83 -12.55 35.28
C HIS A 381 6.60 -13.44 35.11
N ALA A 382 6.28 -14.04 36.26
CA ALA A 382 5.19 -14.93 36.64
C ALA A 382 3.90 -14.85 35.81
#